data_AF-A0A3N4LZ49-F1
#
_entry.id   AF-A0A3N4LZ49-F1
#
_cell.length_a   1.000
_cell.length_b   1.000
_cell.length_c   1.000
_cell.angle_alpha   90.00
_cell.angle_beta   90.00
_cell.angle_gamma   90.00
#
_symmetry.space_group_name_H-M   'P 1'
#
loop_
_entity.id
_entity.type
_entity.pdbx_description
1 polymer ?
#
loop_
_entity_poly.entity_id
_entity_poly.type
_entity_poly.pdbx_seq_one_letter_code
_entity_poly.pdbx_strand_id
1 'polypeptide(L)'
;MLLNRLAYPNRYADQALKFGWRPEWISEITNHLLDYIVQKWKYLLEFDTHRLTREKLLEYAQVIHRKNDCPFTTCWGFIDDGTNRGIARPVQFQRTCYNGWKREHCLKYHAVVTPDELVSHLFGPVEGRGNNAHLWSESGLQHYLEEHSFVPDGTALQIYGDPAYGVT
;
A
#
# COMPACT_ATOMS: atom_id res chain seq x y z
N MET A 1 5.04 -12.91 18.85
CA MET A 1 4.71 -13.99 17.88
C MET A 1 4.36 -13.45 16.51
N LEU A 2 3.34 -12.57 16.38
CA LEU A 2 2.94 -11.98 15.09
C LEU A 2 4.10 -11.28 14.34
N LEU A 3 4.87 -10.40 14.99
CA LEU A 3 6.00 -9.74 14.34
C LEU A 3 7.03 -10.73 13.76
N ASN A 4 7.30 -11.81 14.49
CA ASN A 4 8.17 -12.87 13.99
C ASN A 4 7.52 -13.65 12.83
N ARG A 5 6.19 -13.76 12.78
CA ARG A 5 5.47 -14.42 11.67
C ARG A 5 5.51 -13.57 10.39
N LEU A 6 5.46 -12.25 10.55
CA LEU A 6 5.50 -11.28 9.44
C LEU A 6 6.93 -11.07 8.90
N ALA A 7 7.96 -11.31 9.71
CA ALA A 7 9.34 -11.31 9.24
C ALA A 7 9.61 -12.47 8.26
N TYR A 8 10.33 -12.20 7.18
CA TYR A 8 10.75 -13.24 6.23
C TYR A 8 12.20 -13.69 6.50
N PRO A 9 12.53 -14.99 6.36
CA PRO A 9 11.64 -16.16 6.22
C PRO A 9 11.26 -16.74 7.60
N ASN A 10 9.96 -16.91 7.89
CA ASN A 10 9.51 -17.63 9.10
C ASN A 10 8.29 -18.51 8.78
N ARG A 11 8.45 -19.84 8.87
CA ARG A 11 7.34 -20.81 8.74
C ARG A 11 6.77 -21.15 10.12
N TYR A 12 5.54 -21.67 10.16
CA TYR A 12 4.93 -22.11 11.43
C TYR A 12 5.75 -23.17 12.16
N ALA A 13 6.43 -24.07 11.43
CA ALA A 13 7.33 -25.06 12.02
C ALA A 13 8.52 -24.40 12.74
N ASP A 14 9.13 -23.38 12.13
CA ASP A 14 10.25 -22.63 12.74
C ASP A 14 9.79 -21.90 14.00
N GLN A 15 8.58 -21.34 13.98
CA GLN A 15 7.98 -20.68 15.13
C GLN A 15 7.61 -21.65 16.24
N ALA A 16 7.10 -22.84 15.90
CA ALA A 16 6.81 -23.88 16.87
C ALA A 16 8.07 -24.31 17.61
N LEU A 17 9.19 -24.50 16.89
CA LEU A 17 10.49 -24.78 17.49
C LEU A 17 10.98 -23.63 18.37
N LYS A 18 10.80 -22.38 17.92
CA LYS A 18 11.28 -21.19 18.64
C LYS A 18 10.50 -20.87 19.92
N PHE A 19 9.18 -21.00 19.88
CA PHE A 19 8.30 -20.63 21.00
C PHE A 19 7.86 -21.83 21.84
N GLY A 20 8.12 -23.07 21.40
CA GLY A 20 7.74 -24.30 22.10
C GLY A 20 6.24 -24.58 22.08
N TRP A 21 5.50 -23.95 21.16
CA TRP A 21 4.04 -24.05 21.07
C TRP A 21 3.63 -24.90 19.87
N ARG A 22 2.45 -25.50 19.97
CA ARG A 22 1.85 -26.24 18.84
C ARG A 22 1.63 -25.31 17.64
N PRO A 23 1.96 -25.73 16.41
CA PRO A 23 1.77 -24.90 15.21
C PRO A 23 0.36 -24.35 15.04
N GLU A 24 -0.66 -25.12 15.44
CA GLU A 24 -2.07 -24.74 15.37
C GLU A 24 -2.37 -23.52 16.23
N TRP A 25 -1.84 -23.50 17.47
CA TRP A 25 -2.02 -22.38 18.40
C TRP A 25 -1.31 -21.11 17.91
N ILE A 26 -0.10 -21.29 17.35
CA ILE A 26 0.64 -20.19 16.73
C ILE A 26 -0.16 -19.60 15.57
N SER A 27 -0.74 -20.45 14.72
CA SER A 27 -1.57 -20.03 13.61
C SER A 27 -2.80 -19.24 14.09
N GLU A 28 -3.56 -19.82 15.02
CA GLU A 28 -4.79 -19.23 15.54
C GLU A 28 -4.56 -17.85 16.16
N ILE A 29 -3.61 -17.75 17.10
CA ILE A 29 -3.32 -16.49 17.80
C ILE A 29 -2.73 -15.46 16.84
N THR A 30 -1.90 -15.88 15.89
CA THR A 30 -1.32 -14.95 14.90
C THR A 30 -2.41 -14.37 14.00
N ASN A 31 -3.28 -15.22 13.43
CA ASN A 31 -4.35 -14.76 12.55
C ASN A 31 -5.36 -13.89 13.31
N HIS A 32 -5.73 -14.29 14.54
CA HIS A 32 -6.64 -13.49 15.37
C HIS A 32 -6.07 -12.11 15.68
N LEU A 33 -4.78 -12.02 16.05
CA LEU A 33 -4.13 -10.74 16.32
C LEU A 33 -3.98 -9.89 15.04
N LEU A 34 -3.69 -10.53 13.90
CA LEU A 34 -3.62 -9.85 12.61
C LEU A 34 -4.98 -9.25 12.23
N ASP A 35 -6.05 -10.05 12.31
CA ASP A 35 -7.41 -9.60 12.02
C ASP A 35 -7.83 -8.45 12.95
N TYR A 36 -7.53 -8.56 14.25
CA TYR A 36 -7.80 -7.49 15.21
C TYR A 36 -7.08 -6.18 14.85
N ILE A 37 -5.80 -6.26 14.48
CA ILE A 37 -5.02 -5.08 14.09
C ILE A 37 -5.59 -4.45 12.82
N VAL A 38 -5.87 -5.26 11.80
CA VAL A 38 -6.44 -4.76 10.55
C VAL A 38 -7.80 -4.11 10.79
N GLN A 39 -8.71 -4.78 11.51
CA GLN A 39 -10.03 -4.21 11.80
C GLN A 39 -9.95 -2.90 12.56
N LYS A 40 -9.00 -2.78 13.50
CA LYS A 40 -8.90 -1.60 14.35
C LYS A 40 -8.17 -0.42 13.70
N TRP A 41 -7.20 -0.67 12.80
CA TRP A 41 -6.30 0.38 12.30
C TRP A 41 -6.17 0.47 10.77
N LYS A 42 -6.89 -0.35 9.99
CA LYS A 42 -6.84 -0.28 8.51
C LYS A 42 -7.14 1.11 7.97
N TYR A 43 -8.05 1.86 8.59
CA TYR A 43 -8.43 3.21 8.15
C TYR A 43 -7.23 4.18 8.08
N LEU A 44 -6.18 3.96 8.89
CA LEU A 44 -4.94 4.76 8.82
C LEU A 44 -4.15 4.54 7.53
N LEU A 45 -4.35 3.39 6.87
CA LEU A 45 -3.76 3.05 5.58
C LEU A 45 -4.66 3.45 4.41
N GLU A 46 -5.85 4.01 4.65
CA GLU A 46 -6.71 4.56 3.59
C GLU A 46 -6.33 6.02 3.34
N PHE A 47 -6.43 6.86 4.38
CA PHE A 47 -5.84 8.21 4.39
C PHE A 47 -5.87 8.76 5.83
N ASP A 48 -4.72 8.87 6.48
CA ASP A 48 -4.64 9.40 7.85
C ASP A 48 -4.72 10.93 7.87
N THR A 49 -5.93 11.49 7.95
CA THR A 49 -6.18 12.94 7.96
C THR A 49 -5.60 13.68 9.17
N HIS A 50 -5.30 12.97 10.27
CA HIS A 50 -4.67 13.58 11.44
C HIS A 50 -3.17 13.79 11.21
N ARG A 51 -2.51 12.86 10.51
CA ARG A 51 -1.09 12.99 10.15
C ARG A 51 -0.89 13.79 8.87
N LEU A 52 -1.74 13.56 7.87
CA LEU A 52 -1.67 14.15 6.52
C LEU A 52 -2.52 15.43 6.44
N THR A 53 -2.20 16.40 7.29
CA THR A 53 -2.84 17.72 7.21
C THR A 53 -2.34 18.48 5.98
N ARG A 54 -3.09 19.49 5.52
CA ARG A 54 -2.71 20.32 4.36
C ARG A 54 -1.33 20.96 4.54
N GLU A 55 -1.03 21.40 5.75
CA GLU A 55 0.27 21.99 6.11
C GLU A 55 1.39 20.96 5.98
N LYS A 56 1.14 19.71 6.42
CA LYS A 56 2.11 18.62 6.30
C LYS A 56 2.35 18.22 4.84
N LEU A 57 1.29 18.14 4.03
CA LEU A 57 1.40 17.84 2.61
C LEU A 57 2.20 18.93 1.87
N LEU A 58 1.97 20.19 2.21
CA LEU A 58 2.76 21.31 1.67
C LEU A 58 4.22 21.23 2.09
N GLU A 59 4.50 20.91 3.36
CA GLU A 59 5.86 20.70 3.87
C GLU A 59 6.57 19.59 3.07
N TYR A 60 5.89 18.47 2.82
CA TYR A 60 6.40 17.38 1.99
C TYR A 60 6.71 17.84 0.57
N ALA A 61 5.82 18.60 -0.06
CA ALA A 61 6.05 19.13 -1.39
C ALA A 61 7.27 20.05 -1.47
N GLN A 62 7.45 20.93 -0.48
CA GLN A 62 8.61 21.80 -0.38
C GLN A 62 9.91 21.02 -0.14
N VAL A 63 9.88 19.95 0.65
CA VAL A 63 11.05 19.09 0.87
C VAL A 63 11.43 18.34 -0.40
N ILE A 64 10.46 17.78 -1.12
CA ILE A 64 10.68 17.09 -2.40
C ILE A 64 11.28 18.05 -3.43
N HIS A 65 10.69 19.25 -3.58
CA HIS A 65 11.17 20.28 -4.49
C HIS A 65 12.62 20.67 -4.20
N ARG A 66 12.92 21.02 -2.94
CA ARG A 66 14.26 21.48 -2.53
C ARG A 66 15.33 20.41 -2.61
N LYS A 67 15.00 19.14 -2.34
CA LYS A 67 16.00 18.07 -2.26
C LYS A 67 16.39 17.52 -3.63
N ASN A 68 15.45 17.48 -4.58
CA ASN A 68 15.62 16.81 -5.86
C ASN A 68 15.61 17.76 -7.07
N ASP A 69 15.60 19.09 -6.84
CA ASP A 69 15.31 20.10 -7.88
C ASP A 69 14.10 19.71 -8.73
N CYS A 70 13.07 19.16 -8.06
CA CYS A 70 11.90 18.62 -8.73
C CYS A 70 11.17 19.77 -9.43
N PRO A 71 10.83 19.68 -10.72
CA PRO A 71 10.11 20.75 -11.43
C PRO A 71 8.72 20.99 -10.84
N PHE A 72 8.17 20.04 -10.10
CA PHE A 72 6.87 20.15 -9.45
C PHE A 72 7.02 20.70 -8.02
N THR A 73 6.37 21.83 -7.76
CA THR A 73 6.31 22.45 -6.42
C THR A 73 5.16 21.90 -5.56
N THR A 74 4.28 21.10 -6.16
CA THR A 74 3.04 20.59 -5.56
C THR A 74 3.09 19.09 -5.23
N CYS A 75 4.16 18.39 -5.61
CA CYS A 75 4.28 16.94 -5.44
C CYS A 75 4.65 16.58 -4.00
N TRP A 76 3.76 15.95 -3.24
CA TRP A 76 3.97 15.63 -1.80
C TRP A 76 4.25 14.16 -1.51
N GLY A 77 4.00 13.26 -2.44
CA GLY A 77 4.11 11.82 -2.23
C GLY A 77 4.32 11.05 -3.52
N PHE A 78 4.73 9.80 -3.39
CA PHE A 78 5.02 8.92 -4.52
C PHE A 78 4.12 7.70 -4.46
N ILE A 79 3.40 7.42 -5.54
CA ILE A 79 2.64 6.18 -5.66
C ILE A 79 3.52 5.10 -6.29
N ASP A 80 3.69 4.00 -5.57
CA ASP A 80 4.32 2.79 -6.09
C ASP A 80 3.31 1.99 -6.91
N ASP A 81 3.66 1.77 -8.17
CA ASP A 81 2.73 1.40 -9.20
C ASP A 81 2.51 -0.12 -9.25
N GLY A 82 1.37 -0.59 -8.72
CA GLY A 82 0.87 -1.93 -8.97
C GLY A 82 1.84 -3.05 -8.58
N THR A 83 2.53 -2.92 -7.44
CA THR A 83 3.46 -3.92 -6.90
C THR A 83 2.85 -5.32 -7.00
N ASN A 84 3.46 -6.15 -7.83
CA ASN A 84 3.08 -7.54 -8.04
C ASN A 84 3.71 -8.38 -6.93
N ARG A 85 2.88 -8.88 -6.01
CA ARG A 85 3.30 -9.85 -5.01
C ARG A 85 3.10 -11.26 -5.55
N GLY A 86 4.19 -11.88 -5.98
CA GLY A 86 4.20 -13.27 -6.44
C GLY A 86 3.61 -14.22 -5.39
N ILE A 87 2.73 -15.12 -5.84
CA ILE A 87 2.11 -16.17 -5.03
C ILE A 87 2.40 -17.54 -5.66
N ALA A 88 2.31 -18.59 -4.85
CA ALA A 88 2.27 -19.96 -5.39
C ALA A 88 1.05 -20.12 -6.30
N ARG A 89 1.17 -20.97 -7.33
CA ARG A 89 0.08 -21.28 -8.26
C ARG A 89 -1.15 -21.74 -7.48
N PRO A 90 -2.26 -20.98 -7.49
CA PRO A 90 -3.44 -21.36 -6.73
C PRO A 90 -4.21 -22.47 -7.47
N VAL A 91 -4.93 -23.29 -6.70
CA VAL A 91 -5.78 -24.36 -7.23
C VAL A 91 -7.06 -23.79 -7.87
N GLN A 92 -7.60 -22.74 -7.26
CA GLN A 92 -8.77 -22.00 -7.73
C GLN A 92 -8.36 -20.62 -8.22
N PHE A 93 -9.15 -20.01 -9.12
CA PHE A 93 -8.92 -18.66 -9.66
C PHE A 93 -7.52 -18.47 -10.29
N GLN A 94 -6.94 -19.55 -10.80
CA GLN A 94 -5.59 -19.52 -11.37
C GLN A 94 -5.43 -18.47 -12.47
N ARG A 95 -6.40 -18.41 -13.38
CA ARG A 95 -6.39 -17.45 -14.51
C ARG A 95 -6.49 -16.01 -14.04
N THR A 96 -7.20 -15.80 -12.94
CA THR A 96 -7.45 -14.49 -12.34
C THR A 96 -6.17 -13.91 -11.73
N CYS A 97 -5.43 -14.73 -10.98
CA CYS A 97 -4.16 -14.31 -10.39
C CYS A 97 -2.98 -14.37 -11.37
N TYR A 98 -3.15 -14.88 -12.60
CA TYR A 98 -2.06 -14.96 -13.57
C TYR A 98 -1.84 -13.63 -14.28
N ASN A 99 -0.66 -13.03 -14.07
CA ASN A 99 -0.22 -11.85 -14.79
C ASN A 99 0.55 -12.29 -16.03
N GLY A 100 -0.05 -12.09 -17.21
CA GLY A 100 0.56 -12.49 -18.49
C GLY A 100 1.82 -11.70 -18.87
N TRP A 101 1.96 -10.46 -18.39
CA TRP A 101 3.13 -9.63 -18.66
C TRP A 101 4.35 -10.12 -17.89
N LYS A 102 4.20 -10.37 -16.58
CA LYS A 102 5.27 -10.93 -15.72
C LYS A 102 5.39 -12.45 -15.83
N ARG A 103 4.40 -13.12 -16.41
CA ARG A 103 4.29 -14.59 -16.55
C ARG A 103 4.30 -15.34 -15.20
N GLU A 104 3.76 -14.73 -14.16
CA GLU A 104 3.68 -15.31 -12.81
C GLU A 104 2.26 -15.22 -12.24
N HIS A 105 2.00 -16.00 -11.18
CA HIS A 105 0.81 -15.78 -10.36
C HIS A 105 1.12 -14.72 -9.31
N CYS A 106 0.34 -13.65 -9.26
CA CYS A 106 0.54 -12.57 -8.30
C CYS A 106 -0.78 -11.95 -7.84
N LEU A 107 -0.68 -11.24 -6.72
CA LEU A 107 -1.66 -10.25 -6.28
C LEU A 107 -1.05 -8.86 -6.46
N LYS A 108 -1.88 -7.89 -6.80
CA LYS A 108 -1.47 -6.50 -6.99
C LYS A 108 -1.85 -5.64 -5.80
N TYR A 109 -0.98 -4.68 -5.53
CA TYR A 109 -1.16 -3.64 -4.53
C TYR A 109 -0.64 -2.34 -5.10
N HIS A 110 -1.11 -1.21 -4.60
CA HIS A 110 -0.37 0.03 -4.74
C HIS A 110 -0.30 0.76 -3.41
N ALA A 111 0.69 1.61 -3.26
CA ALA A 111 0.89 2.33 -2.02
C ALA A 111 1.37 3.75 -2.31
N VAL A 112 0.90 4.72 -1.53
CA VAL A 112 1.49 6.07 -1.52
C VAL A 112 2.49 6.13 -0.38
N VAL A 113 3.73 6.47 -0.69
CA VAL A 113 4.80 6.66 0.27
C VAL A 113 5.12 8.15 0.38
N THR A 114 5.23 8.63 1.62
CA THR A 114 5.56 10.02 1.93
C THR A 114 7.04 10.21 2.27
N PRO A 115 7.58 11.45 2.27
CA PRO A 115 8.98 11.73 2.59
C PRO A 115 9.43 11.31 4.00
N ASP A 116 8.50 11.07 4.92
CA ASP A 116 8.74 10.48 6.24
C ASP A 116 8.90 8.95 6.20
N GLU A 117 8.96 8.37 4.99
CA GLU A 117 9.06 6.93 4.70
C GLU A 117 7.84 6.11 5.15
N LEU A 118 6.75 6.77 5.54
CA LEU A 118 5.51 6.10 5.93
C LEU A 118 4.64 5.81 4.71
N VAL A 119 3.91 4.71 4.80
CA VAL A 119 2.83 4.39 3.86
C VAL A 119 1.61 5.20 4.25
N SER A 120 1.22 6.11 3.37
CA SER A 120 0.10 7.04 3.54
C SER A 120 -1.21 6.54 2.94
N HIS A 121 -1.11 5.62 1.98
CA HIS A 121 -2.24 4.90 1.41
C HIS A 121 -1.77 3.50 1.00
N LEU A 122 -2.57 2.46 1.22
CA LEU A 122 -2.34 1.10 0.77
C LEU A 122 -3.66 0.47 0.31
N PHE A 123 -3.71 0.03 -0.93
CA PHE A 123 -4.85 -0.67 -1.49
C PHE A 123 -4.45 -2.00 -2.15
N GLY A 124 -5.37 -2.95 -2.09
CA GLY A 124 -5.19 -4.35 -2.45
C GLY A 124 -5.45 -5.29 -1.26
N PRO A 125 -5.33 -6.62 -1.44
CA PRO A 125 -4.97 -7.31 -2.67
C PRO A 125 -6.02 -7.19 -3.78
N VAL A 126 -5.55 -6.96 -5.00
CA VAL A 126 -6.35 -7.08 -6.23
C VAL A 126 -5.78 -8.19 -7.12
N GLU A 127 -6.60 -8.72 -8.00
CA GLU A 127 -6.24 -9.74 -8.98
C GLU A 127 -5.05 -9.29 -9.86
N GLY A 128 -4.03 -10.14 -9.98
CA GLY A 128 -2.78 -9.82 -10.71
C GLY A 128 -2.95 -9.49 -12.21
N ARG A 129 -4.10 -9.83 -12.80
CA ARG A 129 -4.43 -9.55 -14.20
C ARG A 129 -4.82 -8.10 -14.46
N GLY A 130 -5.39 -7.38 -13.48
CA GLY A 130 -5.89 -6.02 -13.65
C GLY A 130 -4.78 -5.04 -14.03
N ASN A 131 -5.08 -4.00 -14.82
CA ASN A 131 -4.13 -2.92 -15.11
C ASN A 131 -4.07 -1.92 -13.94
N ASN A 132 -3.12 -1.00 -13.98
CA ASN A 132 -2.90 -0.05 -12.88
C ASN A 132 -4.02 1.00 -12.80
N ALA A 133 -4.64 1.35 -13.93
CA ALA A 133 -5.84 2.19 -13.96
C ALA A 133 -7.03 1.57 -13.21
N HIS A 134 -7.19 0.24 -13.27
CA HIS A 134 -8.20 -0.46 -12.47
C HIS A 134 -7.90 -0.35 -10.97
N LEU A 135 -6.63 -0.51 -10.55
CA LEU A 135 -6.26 -0.29 -9.14
C LEU A 135 -6.55 1.15 -8.69
N TRP A 136 -6.26 2.14 -9.54
CA TRP A 136 -6.57 3.54 -9.27
C TRP A 136 -8.06 3.78 -9.03
N SER A 137 -8.90 3.28 -9.94
CA SER A 137 -10.34 3.46 -9.87
C SER A 137 -10.95 2.78 -8.65
N GLU A 138 -10.46 1.59 -8.29
CA GLU A 138 -11.00 0.81 -7.18
C GLU A 138 -10.49 1.28 -5.81
N SER A 139 -9.34 1.94 -5.74
CA SER A 139 -8.75 2.34 -4.46
C SER A 139 -9.46 3.51 -3.79
N GLY A 140 -10.23 4.29 -4.55
CA GLY A 140 -10.87 5.51 -4.06
C GLY A 140 -9.89 6.61 -3.68
N LEU A 141 -8.58 6.44 -3.95
CA LEU A 141 -7.53 7.39 -3.60
C LEU A 141 -7.80 8.80 -4.17
N GLN A 142 -8.33 8.87 -5.39
CA GLN A 142 -8.72 10.13 -6.03
C GLN A 142 -9.65 10.97 -5.14
N HIS A 143 -10.63 10.34 -4.48
CA HIS A 143 -11.58 11.05 -3.62
C HIS A 143 -10.88 11.71 -2.42
N TYR A 144 -9.96 10.99 -1.77
CA TYR A 144 -9.17 11.55 -0.66
C TYR A 144 -8.26 12.69 -1.11
N LEU A 145 -7.68 12.59 -2.31
CA LEU A 145 -6.85 13.66 -2.86
C LEU A 145 -7.68 14.92 -3.14
N GLU A 146 -8.87 14.78 -3.71
CA GLU A 146 -9.78 15.92 -3.96
C GLU A 146 -10.24 16.60 -2.66
N GLU A 147 -10.48 15.83 -1.59
CA GLU A 147 -10.99 16.37 -0.32
C GLU A 147 -9.89 16.99 0.58
N HIS A 148 -8.66 16.46 0.51
CA HIS A 148 -7.62 16.78 1.48
C HIS A 148 -6.32 17.32 0.89
N SER A 149 -6.05 17.08 -0.40
CA SER A 149 -4.75 17.37 -1.03
C SER A 149 -4.75 18.69 -1.78
N PHE A 150 -4.87 19.81 -1.04
CA PHE A 150 -4.77 21.16 -1.59
C PHE A 150 -4.18 22.15 -0.59
N VAL A 151 -3.55 23.20 -1.10
CA VAL A 151 -3.09 24.34 -0.30
C VAL A 151 -4.23 25.34 -0.03
N PRO A 152 -4.09 26.24 0.95
CA PRO A 152 -5.14 27.20 1.30
C PRO A 152 -5.66 28.08 0.16
N ASP A 153 -4.85 28.30 -0.88
CA ASP A 153 -5.27 29.06 -2.07
C ASP A 153 -6.10 28.26 -3.08
N GLY A 154 -6.34 26.97 -2.81
CA GLY A 154 -7.12 26.06 -3.64
C GLY A 154 -6.29 25.28 -4.68
N THR A 155 -4.98 25.52 -4.78
CA THR A 155 -4.12 24.75 -5.69
C THR A 155 -3.99 23.31 -5.21
N ALA A 156 -4.25 22.35 -6.11
CA ALA A 156 -4.14 20.93 -5.81
C ALA A 156 -2.68 20.53 -5.57
N LEU A 157 -2.47 19.79 -4.48
CA LEU A 157 -1.23 19.07 -4.20
C LEU A 157 -1.31 17.69 -4.86
N GLN A 158 -0.22 17.27 -5.48
CA GLN A 158 -0.19 16.11 -6.37
C GLN A 158 0.66 14.98 -5.79
N ILE A 159 0.41 13.76 -6.23
CA ILE A 159 1.30 12.63 -6.03
C ILE A 159 1.95 12.28 -7.36
N TYR A 160 3.21 11.85 -7.31
CA TYR A 160 3.95 11.43 -8.50
C TYR A 160 3.91 9.92 -8.66
N GLY A 161 3.68 9.45 -9.88
CA GLY A 161 3.55 8.03 -10.20
C GLY A 161 3.67 7.75 -11.69
N ASP A 162 3.38 6.51 -12.07
CA ASP A 162 3.33 6.10 -13.47
C ASP A 162 2.26 6.88 -14.25
N PRO A 163 2.52 7.22 -15.54
CA PRO A 163 1.55 7.91 -16.39
C PRO A 163 0.18 7.25 -16.48
N ALA A 164 0.06 5.95 -16.21
CA ALA A 164 -1.21 5.22 -16.17
C ALA A 164 -2.20 5.78 -15.13
N TYR A 165 -1.74 6.54 -14.12
CA TYR A 165 -2.58 7.22 -13.13
C TYR A 165 -3.07 8.60 -13.57
N GLY A 166 -2.51 9.19 -14.64
CA GLY A 166 -2.84 10.55 -15.09
C GLY A 166 -3.94 10.63 -16.15
N VAL A 167 -4.63 9.52 -16.43
CA VAL A 167 -5.64 9.41 -17.50
C VAL A 167 -7.03 9.20 -16.89
N THR A 168 -7.56 10.21 -16.21
CA THR A 168 -8.99 10.36 -15.90
C THR A 168 -9.36 11.83 -15.94
#